data_AF-A0A924MTX8-F1
#
_entry.id   AF-A0A924MTX8-F1
#
_cell.length_a   1.000
_cell.length_b   1.000
_cell.length_c   1.000
_cell.angle_alpha   90.00
_cell.angle_beta   90.00
_cell.angle_gamma   90.00
#
_symmetry.space_group_name_H-M   'P 1'
#
loop_
_entity.id
_entity.type
_entity.pdbx_description
1 polymer ?
#
loop_
_entity_poly.entity_id
_entity_poly.type
_entity_poly.pdbx_seq_one_letter_code
_entity_poly.pdbx_strand_id
1 'polypeptide(L)'
;MDDNELRQRDSRRLRLMGIVDKNFARDNVAVMRAIQQQTGQDVSVRSIQCWLIDPRKNSHRAVPDWALRGLEDFIVRPDKQDELKRMAERVEARRAISMRFDWSDDVEHSRAVEMATNEVEDEARENTRWRNQFGTVAGDMLVAEMRAMRKEISSMSKGLAAISRAIRVCDSYDDFRKQAEDAIRDADRTAHHVRETREAYEKGAGEFSRPDGLPPGASQS
;
A
#
# COMPACT_ATOMS: atom_id res chain seq x y z
N MET A 1 18.79 18.99 -4.58
CA MET A 1 18.64 18.33 -3.28
C MET A 1 20.03 17.92 -2.85
N ASP A 2 20.47 18.31 -1.66
CA ASP A 2 21.82 18.03 -1.18
C ASP A 2 22.00 16.51 -0.96
N ASP A 3 23.14 15.95 -1.37
CA ASP A 3 23.49 14.54 -1.19
C ASP A 3 23.41 14.14 0.29
N ASN A 4 23.68 15.08 1.20
CA ASN A 4 23.55 14.86 2.63
C ASN A 4 22.09 14.68 3.08
N GLU A 5 21.16 15.47 2.54
CA GLU A 5 19.72 15.34 2.84
C GLU A 5 19.15 14.02 2.31
N LEU A 6 19.59 13.58 1.12
CA LEU A 6 19.16 12.31 0.53
C LEU A 6 19.61 11.14 1.40
N ARG A 7 20.88 11.14 1.85
CA ARG A 7 21.43 10.14 2.77
C ARG A 7 20.70 10.10 4.12
N GLN A 8 20.35 11.26 4.67
CA GLN A 8 19.60 11.33 5.93
C GLN A 8 18.17 10.81 5.78
N ARG A 9 17.50 11.08 4.65
CA ARG A 9 16.17 10.52 4.36
C ARG A 9 16.23 9.01 4.18
N ASP A 10 17.20 8.50 3.43
CA ASP A 10 17.38 7.06 3.22
C ASP A 10 17.73 6.34 4.51
N SER A 11 18.60 6.92 5.35
CA SER A 11 18.95 6.38 6.66
C SER A 11 17.72 6.24 7.57
N ARG A 12 16.86 7.27 7.61
CA ARG A 12 15.62 7.24 8.40
C ARG A 12 14.64 6.21 7.89
N ARG A 13 14.49 6.07 6.56
CA ARG A 13 13.67 5.01 5.96
C ARG A 13 14.19 3.62 6.32
N LEU A 14 15.48 3.37 6.17
CA LEU A 14 16.07 2.06 6.51
C LEU A 14 15.90 1.73 8.00
N ARG A 15 16.01 2.74 8.88
CA ARG A 15 15.74 2.58 10.31
C ARG A 15 14.28 2.24 10.58
N LEU A 16 13.33 2.94 9.94
CA LEU A 16 11.91 2.62 10.01
C LEU A 16 11.65 1.18 9.54
N MET A 17 12.16 0.80 8.37
CA MET A 17 12.05 -0.56 7.83
C MET A 17 12.54 -1.61 8.83
N GLY A 18 13.71 -1.39 9.45
CA GLY A 18 14.26 -2.30 10.46
C GLY A 18 13.36 -2.43 11.69
N ILE A 19 12.77 -1.32 12.15
CA ILE A 19 11.82 -1.33 13.27
C ILE A 19 10.55 -2.12 12.92
N VAL A 20 9.97 -1.84 11.74
CA VAL A 20 8.73 -2.46 11.26
C VAL A 20 8.91 -3.97 11.05
N ASP A 21 10.02 -4.38 10.42
CA ASP A 21 10.33 -5.79 10.17
C ASP A 21 10.55 -6.56 11.47
N LYS A 22 11.32 -5.98 12.41
CA LYS A 22 11.72 -6.67 13.64
C LYS A 22 10.60 -6.73 14.69
N ASN A 23 9.81 -5.67 14.83
CA ASN A 23 8.90 -5.52 15.98
C ASN A 23 7.42 -5.58 15.60
N PHE A 24 7.08 -5.28 14.34
CA PHE A 24 5.68 -5.18 13.90
C PHE A 24 5.34 -6.20 12.81
N ALA A 25 6.27 -7.09 12.42
CA ALA A 25 6.07 -8.11 11.41
C ALA A 25 5.49 -7.59 10.08
N ARG A 26 5.78 -6.32 9.73
CA ARG A 26 5.23 -5.59 8.56
C ARG A 26 3.74 -5.25 8.63
N ASP A 27 3.15 -5.23 9.82
CA ASP A 27 1.78 -4.75 10.04
C ASP A 27 1.77 -3.21 10.20
N ASN A 28 1.51 -2.50 9.11
CA ASN A 28 1.48 -1.03 9.12
C ASN A 28 0.31 -0.46 9.94
N VAL A 29 -0.76 -1.23 10.20
CA VAL A 29 -1.84 -0.79 11.10
C VAL A 29 -1.33 -0.74 12.52
N ALA A 30 -0.56 -1.76 12.93
CA ALA A 30 0.08 -1.77 14.25
C ALA A 30 1.09 -0.64 14.40
N VAL A 31 1.91 -0.39 13.37
CA VAL A 31 2.89 0.72 13.35
C VAL A 31 2.18 2.08 13.49
N MET A 32 1.14 2.30 12.70
CA MET A 32 0.30 3.51 12.76
C MET A 32 -0.27 3.71 14.17
N ARG A 33 -0.87 2.68 14.77
CA ARG A 33 -1.43 2.74 16.13
C ARG A 33 -0.38 3.05 17.19
N ALA A 34 0.80 2.42 17.09
CA ALA A 34 1.90 2.66 18.02
C ALA A 34 2.37 4.11 17.97
N ILE A 35 2.50 4.68 16.76
CA ILE A 35 2.87 6.09 16.58
C ILE A 35 1.78 6.99 17.16
N GLN A 36 0.52 6.83 16.76
CA GLN A 36 -0.61 7.62 17.25
C GLN A 36 -0.69 7.58 18.79
N GLN A 37 -0.51 6.41 19.40
CA GLN A 37 -0.53 6.26 20.85
C GLN A 37 0.61 7.00 21.54
N GLN A 38 1.82 6.99 20.96
CA GLN A 38 2.99 7.56 21.60
C GLN A 38 3.12 9.06 21.37
N THR A 39 2.70 9.56 20.21
CA THR A 39 2.97 10.94 19.81
C THR A 39 1.71 11.80 19.72
N GLY A 40 0.52 11.20 19.74
CA GLY A 40 -0.75 11.90 19.54
C GLY A 40 -0.94 12.44 18.12
N GLN A 41 -0.02 12.16 17.21
CA GLN A 41 -0.06 12.63 15.84
C GLN A 41 -0.99 11.78 14.99
N ASP A 42 -1.78 12.42 14.13
CA ASP A 42 -2.64 11.69 13.20
C ASP A 42 -1.81 11.16 12.03
N VAL A 43 -1.75 9.83 11.92
CA VAL A 43 -0.98 9.10 10.93
C VAL A 43 -1.90 8.05 10.35
N SER A 44 -1.87 7.87 9.03
CA SER A 44 -2.59 6.78 8.39
C SER A 44 -1.65 5.65 8.01
N VAL A 45 -2.23 4.49 7.69
CA VAL A 45 -1.52 3.37 7.08
C VAL A 45 -0.81 3.81 5.78
N ARG A 46 -1.45 4.65 4.97
CA ARG A 46 -0.84 5.18 3.73
C ARG A 46 0.36 6.07 4.02
N SER A 47 0.35 6.84 5.10
CA SER A 47 1.53 7.59 5.55
C SER A 47 2.73 6.65 5.76
N ILE A 48 2.51 5.53 6.47
CA ILE A 48 3.54 4.51 6.71
C ILE A 48 4.02 3.92 5.38
N GLN A 49 3.11 3.58 4.46
CA GLN A 49 3.49 3.05 3.15
C GLN A 49 4.30 4.07 2.32
N CYS A 50 3.92 5.36 2.33
CA CYS A 50 4.67 6.43 1.67
C CYS A 50 6.09 6.59 2.22
N TRP A 51 6.27 6.31 3.52
CA TRP A 51 7.58 6.31 4.17
C TRP A 51 8.42 5.09 3.82
N LEU A 52 7.80 3.93 3.62
CA LEU A 52 8.49 2.65 3.40
C LEU A 52 8.80 2.36 1.92
N ILE A 53 8.09 2.97 0.97
CA ILE A 53 8.30 2.75 -0.46
C ILE A 53 9.73 3.12 -0.90
N ASP A 54 10.17 2.62 -2.06
CA ASP A 54 11.44 3.01 -2.68
C ASP A 54 11.55 4.55 -2.80
N PRO A 55 12.65 5.17 -2.31
CA PRO A 55 12.85 6.62 -2.32
C PRO A 55 12.92 7.23 -3.73
N ARG A 56 13.10 6.40 -4.76
CA ARG A 56 13.07 6.80 -6.18
C ARG A 56 11.65 6.96 -6.72
N LYS A 57 10.63 6.52 -5.98
CA LYS A 57 9.23 6.60 -6.37
C LYS A 57 8.66 7.97 -6.04
N ASN A 58 7.82 8.49 -6.93
CA ASN A 58 7.26 9.84 -6.77
C ASN A 58 6.29 9.99 -5.60
N SER A 59 5.72 8.89 -5.12
CA SER A 59 4.85 8.83 -3.94
C SER A 59 5.62 8.75 -2.62
N HIS A 60 6.95 8.58 -2.65
CA HIS A 60 7.78 8.56 -1.44
C HIS A 60 7.63 9.84 -0.64
N ARG A 61 7.60 9.71 0.69
CA ARG A 61 7.55 10.81 1.65
C ARG A 61 8.61 10.61 2.72
N ALA A 62 9.17 11.72 3.20
CA ALA A 62 10.25 11.64 4.18
C ALA A 62 9.70 11.20 5.54
N VAL A 63 10.38 10.23 6.17
CA VAL A 63 10.02 9.77 7.52
C VAL A 63 10.30 10.89 8.54
N PRO A 64 9.29 11.36 9.29
CA PRO A 64 9.51 12.38 10.31
C PRO A 64 10.28 11.83 11.52
N ASP A 65 11.13 12.66 12.14
CA ASP A 65 11.95 12.23 13.28
C ASP A 65 11.12 11.88 14.52
N TRP A 66 10.00 12.57 14.71
CA TRP A 66 9.08 12.27 15.80
C TRP A 66 8.40 10.91 15.63
N ALA A 67 8.17 10.44 14.40
CA ALA A 67 7.54 9.14 14.13
C ALA A 67 8.51 8.00 14.50
N LEU A 68 9.79 8.15 14.13
CA LEU A 68 10.83 7.22 14.53
C LEU A 68 11.00 7.18 16.05
N ARG A 69 11.13 8.35 16.69
CA ARG A 69 11.25 8.42 18.17
C ARG A 69 10.04 7.82 18.85
N GLY A 70 8.83 8.10 18.38
CA GLY A 70 7.60 7.52 18.91
C GLY A 70 7.58 5.99 18.83
N LEU A 71 8.04 5.39 17.73
CA LEU A 71 8.14 3.93 17.65
C LEU A 71 9.21 3.37 18.58
N GLU A 72 10.35 4.03 18.69
CA GLU A 72 11.44 3.59 19.56
C GLU A 72 11.04 3.64 21.04
N ASP A 73 10.40 4.72 21.45
CA ASP A 73 9.84 4.88 22.79
C ASP A 73 8.75 3.83 23.06
N PHE A 74 7.91 3.52 22.07
CA PHE A 74 6.89 2.48 22.19
C PHE A 74 7.51 1.09 22.40
N ILE A 75 8.60 0.76 21.71
CA ILE A 75 9.22 -0.57 21.77
C ILE A 75 9.98 -0.79 23.07
N VAL A 76 10.57 0.24 23.68
CA VAL A 76 11.32 0.06 24.95
C VAL A 76 10.41 -0.08 26.17
N ARG A 77 9.10 0.17 26.02
CA ARG A 77 8.12 0.08 27.10
C ARG A 77 7.91 -1.37 27.56
N PRO A 78 8.17 -1.69 28.85
CA PRO A 78 7.96 -3.04 29.36
C PRO A 78 6.51 -3.49 29.28
N ASP A 79 5.56 -2.58 29.48
CA ASP A 79 4.11 -2.86 29.43
C ASP A 79 3.59 -3.18 28.02
N LYS A 80 4.41 -2.95 26.99
CA LYS A 80 4.07 -3.18 25.57
C LYS A 80 4.71 -4.43 24.97
N GLN A 81 5.64 -5.09 25.68
CA GLN A 81 6.32 -6.29 25.17
C GLN A 81 5.36 -7.43 24.86
N ASP A 82 4.41 -7.68 25.76
CA ASP A 82 3.40 -8.73 25.55
C ASP A 82 2.44 -8.42 24.40
N GLU A 83 2.20 -7.13 24.13
CA GLU A 83 1.40 -6.69 22.99
C GLU A 83 2.15 -6.93 21.68
N LEU A 84 3.41 -6.50 21.58
CA LEU A 84 4.28 -6.71 20.42
C LEU A 84 4.47 -8.21 20.11
N LYS A 85 4.68 -9.03 21.14
CA LYS A 85 4.78 -10.48 20.97
C LYS A 85 3.49 -11.10 20.42
N ARG A 86 2.33 -10.73 20.98
CA ARG A 86 1.02 -11.19 20.49
C ARG A 86 0.74 -10.73 19.06
N MET A 87 1.21 -9.54 18.67
CA MET A 87 1.11 -9.05 17.29
C MET A 87 1.94 -9.91 16.35
N ALA A 88 3.21 -10.17 16.67
CA ALA A 88 4.09 -11.01 15.86
C ALA A 88 3.51 -12.43 15.70
N GLU A 89 3.03 -13.03 16.79
CA GLU A 89 2.37 -14.34 16.76
C GLU A 89 1.09 -14.33 15.90
N ARG A 90 0.29 -13.26 15.96
CA ARG A 90 -0.91 -13.13 15.12
C ARG A 90 -0.56 -13.05 13.64
N VAL A 91 0.44 -12.25 13.27
CA VAL A 91 0.87 -12.14 11.87
C VAL A 91 1.42 -13.47 11.38
N GLU A 92 2.21 -14.17 12.19
CA GLU A 92 2.76 -15.47 11.83
C GLU A 92 1.65 -16.54 11.72
N ALA A 93 0.70 -16.57 12.65
CA ALA A 93 -0.46 -17.45 12.58
C ALA A 93 -1.31 -17.15 11.32
N ARG A 94 -1.51 -15.88 10.98
CA ARG A 94 -2.19 -15.47 9.74
C ARG A 94 -1.45 -15.98 8.50
N ARG A 95 -0.12 -15.91 8.48
CA ARG A 95 0.71 -16.44 7.38
C ARG A 95 0.64 -17.96 7.30
N ALA A 96 0.69 -18.65 8.44
CA ALA A 96 0.65 -20.11 8.51
C ALA A 96 -0.72 -20.70 8.09
N ILE A 97 -1.81 -19.99 8.35
CA ILE A 97 -3.17 -20.38 7.96
C ILE A 97 -3.44 -20.04 6.46
N SER A 98 -2.52 -19.36 5.78
CA SER A 98 -2.72 -18.82 4.42
C SER A 98 -2.76 -19.89 3.32
N MET A 99 -3.94 -20.45 3.11
CA MET A 99 -4.55 -20.55 1.78
C MET A 99 -5.62 -19.46 1.55
N ARG A 100 -5.97 -18.68 2.59
CA ARG A 100 -7.10 -17.72 2.63
C ARG A 100 -6.70 -16.35 3.15
N PHE A 101 -5.54 -15.85 2.75
CA PHE A 101 -5.22 -14.46 2.99
C PHE A 101 -6.11 -13.59 2.09
N ASP A 102 -6.90 -12.70 2.70
CA ASP A 102 -7.68 -11.69 1.97
C ASP A 102 -6.66 -10.72 1.38
N TRP A 103 -6.36 -10.89 0.10
CA TRP A 103 -5.30 -10.14 -0.57
C TRP A 103 -5.57 -8.64 -0.49
N SER A 104 -6.84 -8.24 -0.46
CA SER A 104 -7.27 -6.87 -0.27
C SER A 104 -6.76 -6.26 1.02
N ASP A 105 -6.72 -7.01 2.12
CA ASP A 105 -6.22 -6.52 3.40
C ASP A 105 -4.70 -6.25 3.33
N ASP A 106 -3.93 -7.08 2.61
CA ASP A 106 -2.50 -6.83 2.39
C ASP A 106 -2.26 -5.60 1.53
N VAL A 107 -3.09 -5.45 0.50
CA VAL A 107 -3.01 -4.29 -0.38
C VAL A 107 -3.34 -3.04 0.41
N GLU A 108 -4.48 -2.99 1.10
CA GLU A 108 -4.88 -1.87 1.96
C GLU A 108 -3.79 -1.53 2.97
N HIS A 109 -3.26 -2.53 3.68
CA HIS A 109 -2.35 -2.29 4.79
C HIS A 109 -0.89 -2.09 4.39
N SER A 110 -0.42 -2.70 3.31
CA SER A 110 1.02 -2.73 3.02
C SER A 110 1.43 -2.37 1.60
N ARG A 111 0.54 -2.39 0.60
CA ARG A 111 0.97 -2.27 -0.81
C ARG A 111 0.22 -1.23 -1.66
N ALA A 112 -0.86 -0.65 -1.18
CA ALA A 112 -1.73 0.21 -1.97
C ALA A 112 -0.96 1.38 -2.61
N VAL A 113 -0.07 2.05 -1.85
CA VAL A 113 0.77 3.14 -2.35
C VAL A 113 1.73 2.67 -3.43
N GLU A 114 2.43 1.56 -3.21
CA GLU A 114 3.38 1.03 -4.20
C GLU A 114 2.67 0.64 -5.51
N MET A 115 1.55 -0.07 -5.42
CA MET A 115 0.76 -0.47 -6.57
C MET A 115 0.23 0.74 -7.34
N ALA A 116 -0.36 1.71 -6.63
CA ALA A 116 -0.88 2.93 -7.24
C ALA A 116 0.23 3.74 -7.94
N THR A 117 1.42 3.78 -7.33
CA THR A 117 2.56 4.51 -7.90
C THR A 117 3.06 3.85 -9.17
N ASN A 118 3.19 2.52 -9.16
CA ASN A 118 3.60 1.76 -10.34
C ASN A 118 2.60 1.97 -11.49
N GLU A 119 1.29 1.94 -11.21
CA GLU A 119 0.28 2.20 -12.24
C GLU A 119 0.43 3.59 -12.88
N VAL A 120 0.66 4.64 -12.08
CA VAL A 120 0.84 6.00 -12.60
C VAL A 120 2.14 6.14 -13.38
N GLU A 121 3.24 5.57 -12.89
CA GLU A 121 4.54 5.60 -13.57
C GLU A 121 4.50 4.82 -14.91
N ASP A 122 3.86 3.65 -14.93
CA ASP A 122 3.66 2.85 -16.13
C ASP A 122 2.82 3.61 -17.15
N GLU A 123 1.73 4.21 -16.71
CA GLU A 123 0.86 5.00 -17.57
C GLU A 123 1.57 6.25 -18.13
N ALA A 124 2.36 6.96 -17.32
CA ALA A 124 3.13 8.11 -17.79
C ALA A 124 4.17 7.71 -18.85
N ARG A 125 4.83 6.55 -18.67
CA ARG A 125 5.77 6.00 -19.66
C ARG A 125 5.06 5.64 -20.97
N GLU A 126 3.92 4.97 -20.88
CA GLU A 126 3.12 4.62 -22.05
C GLU A 126 2.59 5.85 -22.76
N ASN A 127 2.08 6.84 -22.02
CA ASN A 127 1.59 8.08 -22.61
C ASN A 127 2.69 8.81 -23.37
N THR A 128 3.88 8.92 -22.78
CA THR A 128 5.06 9.49 -23.46
C THR A 128 5.39 8.73 -24.74
N ARG A 129 5.37 7.39 -24.70
CA ARG A 129 5.62 6.55 -25.88
C ARG A 129 4.60 6.79 -26.99
N TRP A 130 3.30 6.77 -26.67
CA TRP A 130 2.24 6.95 -27.67
C TRP A 130 2.23 8.36 -28.26
N ARG A 131 2.41 9.40 -27.42
CA ARG A 131 2.54 10.80 -27.89
C ARG A 131 3.73 10.99 -28.83
N ASN A 132 4.88 10.40 -28.51
CA ASN A 132 6.06 10.50 -29.36
C ASN A 132 5.86 9.83 -30.73
N GLN A 133 5.06 8.75 -30.79
CA GLN A 133 4.87 7.98 -32.01
C GLN A 133 3.74 8.52 -32.89
N PHE A 134 2.66 9.04 -32.30
CA PHE A 134 1.43 9.41 -33.03
C PHE A 134 1.05 10.90 -32.90
N GLY A 135 1.86 11.69 -32.19
CA GLY A 135 1.53 13.06 -31.82
C GLY A 135 0.59 13.13 -30.62
N THR A 136 0.45 14.32 -30.04
CA THR A 136 -0.25 14.51 -28.75
C THR A 136 -1.70 14.06 -28.79
N VAL A 137 -2.49 14.52 -29.77
CA VAL A 137 -3.94 14.27 -29.83
C VAL A 137 -4.24 12.78 -30.03
N ALA A 138 -3.63 12.15 -31.04
CA ALA A 138 -3.85 10.72 -31.31
C ALA A 138 -3.25 9.83 -30.22
N GLY A 139 -2.08 10.22 -29.67
CA GLY A 139 -1.47 9.52 -28.54
C GLY A 139 -2.36 9.51 -27.29
N ASP A 140 -2.95 10.64 -26.94
CA ASP A 140 -3.86 10.76 -25.79
C ASP A 140 -5.13 9.90 -25.97
N MET A 141 -5.73 9.91 -27.16
CA MET A 141 -6.89 9.07 -27.48
C MET A 141 -6.56 7.58 -27.37
N LEU A 142 -5.41 7.14 -27.91
CA LEU A 142 -4.97 5.75 -27.84
C LEU A 142 -4.72 5.30 -26.40
N VAL A 143 -4.11 6.15 -25.57
CA VAL A 143 -3.88 5.84 -24.14
C VAL A 143 -5.20 5.67 -23.40
N ALA A 144 -6.18 6.54 -23.66
CA ALA A 144 -7.50 6.44 -23.04
C ALA A 144 -8.21 5.14 -23.42
N GLU A 145 -8.20 4.79 -24.71
CA GLU A 145 -8.82 3.55 -25.22
C GLU A 145 -8.13 2.30 -24.66
N MET A 146 -6.79 2.26 -24.70
CA MET A 146 -6.00 1.16 -24.15
C MET A 146 -6.19 0.98 -22.65
N ARG A 147 -6.48 2.07 -21.92
CA ARG A 147 -6.81 2.02 -20.49
C ARG A 147 -8.19 1.39 -20.26
N ALA A 148 -9.18 1.80 -21.04
CA ALA A 148 -10.52 1.21 -20.97
C ALA A 148 -10.47 -0.30 -21.24
N MET A 149 -9.81 -0.71 -22.33
CA MET A 149 -9.66 -2.13 -22.67
C MET A 149 -8.91 -2.92 -21.60
N ARG A 150 -7.80 -2.38 -21.06
CA ARG A 150 -7.06 -3.08 -19.99
C ARG A 150 -7.86 -3.25 -18.71
N LYS A 151 -8.68 -2.27 -18.35
CA LYS A 151 -9.58 -2.37 -17.20
C LYS A 151 -10.58 -3.52 -17.37
N GLU A 152 -11.18 -3.63 -18.55
CA GLU A 152 -12.11 -4.73 -18.86
C GLU A 152 -11.41 -6.09 -18.88
N ILE A 153 -10.29 -6.21 -19.58
CA ILE A 153 -9.50 -7.45 -19.67
C ILE A 153 -9.03 -7.90 -18.27
N SER A 154 -8.56 -6.96 -17.44
CA SER A 154 -8.12 -7.25 -16.08
C SER A 154 -9.29 -7.75 -15.22
N SER A 155 -10.46 -7.10 -15.30
CA SER A 155 -11.67 -7.54 -14.60
C SER A 155 -12.09 -8.96 -15.01
N MET A 156 -12.17 -9.22 -16.31
CA MET A 156 -12.52 -10.56 -16.83
C MET A 156 -11.49 -11.62 -16.42
N SER A 157 -10.19 -11.30 -16.53
CA SER A 157 -9.12 -12.24 -16.19
C SER A 157 -9.13 -12.60 -14.70
N LYS A 158 -9.42 -11.64 -13.82
CA LYS A 158 -9.57 -11.87 -12.38
C LYS A 158 -10.77 -12.76 -12.08
N GLY A 159 -11.93 -12.49 -12.70
CA GLY A 159 -13.12 -13.34 -12.56
C GLY A 159 -12.86 -14.78 -13.03
N LEU A 160 -12.22 -14.95 -14.18
CA LEU A 160 -11.84 -16.27 -14.70
C LEU A 160 -10.83 -17.00 -13.80
N ALA A 161 -9.85 -16.28 -13.25
CA ALA A 161 -8.88 -16.86 -12.31
C ALA A 161 -9.56 -17.30 -11.00
N ALA A 162 -10.48 -16.50 -10.47
CA ALA A 162 -11.28 -16.83 -9.29
C ALA A 162 -12.11 -18.11 -9.51
N ILE A 163 -12.86 -18.16 -10.62
CA ILE A 163 -13.66 -19.34 -11.00
C ILE A 163 -12.76 -20.56 -11.19
N SER A 164 -11.65 -20.41 -11.93
CA SER A 164 -10.72 -21.52 -12.20
C SER A 164 -10.08 -22.06 -10.93
N ARG A 165 -9.78 -21.20 -9.95
CA ARG A 165 -9.26 -21.62 -8.64
C ARG A 165 -10.34 -22.36 -7.87
N ALA A 166 -11.55 -21.80 -7.78
CA ALA A 166 -12.67 -22.42 -7.05
C ALA A 166 -13.00 -23.82 -7.59
N ILE A 167 -13.04 -24.01 -8.91
CA ILE A 167 -13.26 -25.34 -9.54
C ILE A 167 -12.25 -26.38 -9.08
N ARG A 168 -10.99 -26.00 -8.82
CA ARG A 168 -9.93 -26.93 -8.46
C ARG A 168 -9.93 -27.36 -7.00
N VAL A 169 -10.54 -26.57 -6.12
CA VAL A 169 -10.38 -26.72 -4.66
C VAL A 169 -11.68 -27.02 -3.94
N CYS A 170 -12.83 -26.87 -4.60
CA CYS A 170 -14.14 -27.04 -3.98
C CYS A 170 -14.72 -28.42 -4.28
N ASP A 171 -15.19 -29.11 -3.24
CA ASP A 171 -15.78 -30.44 -3.35
C ASP A 171 -17.31 -30.41 -3.55
N SER A 172 -17.92 -29.23 -3.50
CA SER A 172 -19.36 -29.04 -3.69
C SER A 172 -19.67 -27.74 -4.41
N TYR A 173 -20.87 -27.66 -5.00
CA TYR A 173 -21.35 -26.45 -5.67
C TYR A 173 -21.48 -25.26 -4.72
N ASP A 174 -21.95 -25.48 -3.49
CA ASP A 174 -22.11 -24.40 -2.51
C ASP A 174 -20.75 -23.84 -2.06
N ASP A 175 -19.76 -24.71 -1.88
CA ASP A 175 -18.38 -24.29 -1.59
C ASP A 175 -17.77 -23.54 -2.79
N PHE A 176 -17.95 -24.06 -4.00
CA PHE A 176 -17.54 -23.38 -5.24
C PHE A 176 -18.13 -21.97 -5.34
N ARG A 177 -19.45 -21.85 -5.16
CA ARG A 177 -20.14 -20.57 -5.25
C ARG A 177 -19.58 -19.58 -4.22
N LYS A 178 -19.44 -20.01 -2.98
CA LYS A 178 -18.92 -19.17 -1.91
C LYS A 178 -17.50 -18.70 -2.20
N GLN A 179 -16.60 -19.61 -2.58
CA GLN A 179 -15.21 -19.28 -2.85
C GLN A 179 -15.04 -18.38 -4.08
N ALA A 180 -15.84 -18.59 -5.13
CA ALA A 180 -15.82 -17.73 -6.31
C ALA A 180 -16.32 -16.31 -5.97
N GLU A 181 -17.43 -16.19 -5.23
CA GLU A 181 -17.95 -14.89 -4.78
C GLU A 181 -16.94 -14.15 -3.88
N ASP A 182 -16.32 -14.84 -2.92
CA ASP A 182 -15.34 -14.25 -2.01
C ASP A 182 -14.09 -13.77 -2.76
N ALA A 183 -13.58 -14.56 -3.71
CA ALA A 183 -12.43 -14.17 -4.54
C ALA A 183 -12.72 -12.97 -5.46
N ILE A 184 -13.95 -12.86 -6.00
CA ILE A 184 -14.36 -11.69 -6.78
C ILE A 184 -14.44 -10.45 -5.88
N ARG A 185 -15.05 -10.57 -4.69
CA ARG A 185 -15.14 -9.47 -3.73
C ARG A 185 -13.76 -8.98 -3.28
N ASP A 186 -12.84 -9.89 -2.98
CA ASP A 186 -11.44 -9.58 -2.63
C ASP A 186 -10.74 -8.81 -3.77
N ALA A 187 -10.90 -9.29 -5.01
CA ALA A 187 -10.35 -8.62 -6.19
C ALA A 187 -10.91 -7.20 -6.40
N ASP A 188 -12.20 -7.00 -6.15
CA ASP A 188 -12.87 -5.69 -6.23
C ASP A 188 -12.40 -4.75 -5.12
N ARG A 189 -12.27 -5.23 -3.88
CA ARG A 189 -11.72 -4.47 -2.75
C ARG A 189 -10.28 -4.06 -3.01
N THR A 190 -9.44 -5.00 -3.43
CA THR A 190 -8.06 -4.72 -3.86
C THR A 190 -8.02 -3.59 -4.88
N ALA A 191 -8.83 -3.68 -5.95
CA ALA A 191 -8.90 -2.66 -6.99
C ALA A 191 -9.42 -1.31 -6.47
N HIS A 192 -10.33 -1.34 -5.49
CA HIS A 192 -10.82 -0.14 -4.81
C HIS A 192 -9.70 0.58 -4.05
N HIS A 193 -8.94 -0.12 -3.19
CA HIS A 193 -7.86 0.49 -2.39
C HIS A 193 -6.75 1.10 -3.26
N VAL A 194 -6.37 0.40 -4.34
CA VAL A 194 -5.38 0.92 -5.31
C VAL A 194 -5.91 2.16 -6.02
N ARG A 195 -7.17 2.12 -6.50
CA ARG A 195 -7.79 3.26 -7.20
C ARG A 195 -7.92 4.48 -6.29
N GLU A 196 -8.39 4.31 -5.07
CA GLU A 196 -8.53 5.40 -4.11
C GLU A 196 -7.17 6.04 -3.80
N THR A 197 -6.14 5.21 -3.58
CA THR A 197 -4.77 5.69 -3.31
C THR A 197 -4.20 6.42 -4.52
N ARG A 198 -4.42 5.89 -5.73
CA ARG A 198 -4.03 6.52 -6.98
C ARG A 198 -4.71 7.88 -7.16
N GLU A 199 -6.01 7.97 -6.94
CA GLU A 199 -6.75 9.24 -7.06
C GLU A 199 -6.23 10.28 -6.07
N ALA A 200 -5.97 9.89 -4.82
CA ALA A 200 -5.37 10.77 -3.83
C ALA A 200 -3.98 11.25 -4.26
N TYR A 201 -3.16 10.35 -4.82
CA TYR A 201 -1.83 10.67 -5.33
C TYR A 201 -1.87 11.65 -6.52
N GLU A 202 -2.68 11.36 -7.53
CA GLU A 202 -2.83 12.20 -8.74
C GLU A 202 -3.38 13.59 -8.40
N LYS A 203 -4.30 13.69 -7.42
CA LYS A 203 -4.87 14.96 -6.95
C LYS A 203 -3.97 15.69 -5.96
N GLY A 204 -2.86 15.09 -5.51
CA GLY A 204 -2.03 15.63 -4.43
C GLY A 204 -2.82 15.85 -3.14
N ALA A 205 -3.78 14.96 -2.84
CA ALA A 205 -4.66 15.02 -1.68
C ALA A 205 -4.21 14.06 -0.58
N GLY A 206 -4.81 14.18 0.61
CA GLY A 206 -4.51 13.28 1.73
C GLY A 206 -3.05 13.39 2.17
N GLU A 207 -2.42 12.24 2.36
CA GLU A 207 -1.00 12.06 2.69
C GLU A 207 -0.07 12.61 1.60
N PHE A 208 -0.54 12.64 0.35
CA PHE A 208 0.26 13.10 -0.78
C PHE A 208 0.35 14.62 -0.86
N SER A 209 -0.51 15.35 -0.14
CA SER A 209 -0.53 16.82 -0.10
C SER A 209 0.65 17.42 0.66
N ARG A 210 1.36 16.62 1.47
CA ARG A 210 2.43 17.08 2.35
C ARG A 210 3.74 16.32 2.11
N PRO A 211 4.91 16.95 2.37
CA PRO A 211 6.22 16.31 2.19
C PRO A 211 6.49 15.18 3.20
N ASP A 212 5.87 15.28 4.38
CA ASP A 212 5.97 14.34 5.49
C ASP A 212 4.95 13.20 5.41
N GLY A 213 4.07 13.18 4.40
CA GLY A 213 3.11 12.10 4.22
C GLY A 213 1.96 12.07 5.21
N LEU A 214 1.72 13.13 5.98
CA LEU A 214 0.64 13.17 6.97
C LEU A 214 -0.72 13.52 6.35
N PRO A 215 -1.83 13.02 6.92
CA PRO A 215 -3.16 13.40 6.48
C PRO A 215 -3.43 14.91 6.71
N PRO A 216 -4.39 15.49 5.98
CA PRO A 216 -4.79 16.88 6.15
C PRO A 216 -5.32 17.12 7.57
N GLY A 217 -4.84 18.17 8.24
CA GLY A 217 -5.26 18.51 9.61
C GLY A 217 -4.35 17.97 10.72
N ALA A 218 -3.37 17.11 10.42
CA ALA A 218 -2.36 16.71 11.39
C ALA A 218 -1.46 17.91 11.78
N SER A 219 -1.42 18.27 13.07
CA SER A 219 -0.62 19.40 13.56
C SER A 219 0.88 19.11 13.47
N GLN A 220 1.66 19.99 12.84
CA GLN A 220 3.12 19.97 13.00
C GLN A 220 3.44 20.53 14.38
N SER A 221 3.67 19.66 15.36
CA SER A 221 4.19 20.03 16.69
C SER A 221 5.70 20.19 16.64
#